data_AF-A0AAU7PQT3-F1
#
_entry.id   AF-A0AAU7PQT3-F1
#
_cell.length_a   1.000
_cell.length_b   1.000
_cell.length_c   1.000
_cell.angle_alpha   90.00
_cell.angle_beta   90.00
_cell.angle_gamma   90.00
#
_symmetry.space_group_name_H-M   'P 1'
#
loop_
_entity.id
_entity.type
_entity.pdbx_description
1 polymer ?
#
loop_
_entity_poly.entity_id
_entity_poly.type
_entity_poly.pdbx_seq_one_letter_code
_entity_poly.pdbx_strand_id
1 'polypeptide(L)' 'MSVRTEEAAAMVKGVFCDAYIFYQKYHGKPMEPGLWNSATTDFGQIMKKYNGAPICGRIMLATFTQLEEEKNGRCDNAS' A
#
# COMPACT_ATOMS: atom_id res chain seq x y z
N MET A 1 4.06 -4.84 -30.77
CA MET A 1 2.74 -5.31 -30.30
C MET A 1 2.88 -5.73 -28.86
N SER A 2 2.21 -5.05 -27.92
CA SER A 2 2.27 -5.39 -26.50
C SER A 2 1.55 -6.71 -26.29
N VAL A 3 2.30 -7.76 -25.92
CA VAL A 3 1.70 -9.02 -25.49
C VAL A 3 1.10 -8.75 -24.11
N ARG A 4 -0.21 -8.48 -24.08
CA ARG A 4 -0.99 -8.52 -22.83
C ARG A 4 -1.01 -9.97 -22.38
N THR A 5 -0.02 -10.38 -21.58
CA THR A 5 0.00 -11.72 -21.00
C THR A 5 -1.02 -11.76 -19.86
N GLU A 6 -1.73 -12.88 -19.75
CA GLU A 6 -2.65 -13.13 -18.62
C GLU A 6 -1.91 -13.02 -17.29
N GLU A 7 -0.64 -13.42 -17.25
CA GLU A 7 0.26 -13.30 -16.10
C GLU A 7 0.49 -11.83 -15.70
N ALA A 8 0.75 -10.93 -16.65
CA ALA A 8 0.94 -9.52 -16.36
C ALA A 8 -0.37 -8.88 -15.86
N ALA A 9 -1.51 -9.23 -16.47
CA ALA A 9 -2.82 -8.77 -16.03
C ALA A 9 -3.17 -9.26 -14.62
N ALA A 10 -2.91 -10.54 -14.32
CA ALA A 10 -3.10 -11.12 -13.00
C ALA A 10 -2.19 -10.48 -11.94
N MET A 11 -0.93 -10.22 -12.28
CA MET A 11 0.02 -9.52 -11.40
C MET A 11 -0.47 -8.11 -11.08
N VAL A 12 -0.83 -7.32 -12.10
CA VAL A 12 -1.34 -5.94 -11.91
C VAL A 12 -2.60 -5.95 -11.05
N LYS A 13 -3.57 -6.83 -11.35
CA LYS A 13 -4.79 -6.98 -10.53
C LYS A 13 -4.43 -7.31 -9.07
N GLY A 14 -3.52 -8.25 -8.87
CA GLY A 14 -3.06 -8.64 -7.54
C GLY A 14 -2.48 -7.45 -6.76
N VAL A 15 -1.60 -6.66 -7.39
CA VAL A 15 -1.01 -5.45 -6.77
C VAL A 15 -2.09 -4.50 -6.27
N PHE A 16 -3.11 -4.21 -7.09
CA PHE A 16 -4.21 -3.33 -6.68
C PHE A 16 -5.02 -3.93 -5.52
N CYS A 17 -5.32 -5.23 -5.56
CA CYS A 17 -6.05 -5.90 -4.48
C CYS A 17 -5.27 -5.88 -3.16
N ASP A 18 -3.99 -6.23 -3.18
CA ASP A 18 -3.16 -6.25 -1.98
C ASP A 18 -2.95 -4.85 -1.40
N ALA A 19 -2.76 -3.84 -2.25
CA ALA A 19 -2.68 -2.45 -1.82
C ALA A 19 -3.98 -1.98 -1.16
N TYR A 20 -5.13 -2.35 -1.70
CA TYR A 20 -6.42 -2.05 -1.08
C TYR A 20 -6.61 -2.75 0.27
N ILE A 21 -6.25 -4.04 0.38
CA ILE A 21 -6.30 -4.78 1.65
C ILE A 21 -5.35 -4.16 2.68
N PHE A 22 -4.15 -3.77 2.25
CA PHE A 22 -3.18 -3.05 3.07
C PHE A 22 -3.77 -1.74 3.58
N TYR A 23 -4.33 -0.92 2.70
CA TYR A 23 -5.02 0.32 3.08
C TYR A 23 -6.09 0.05 4.14
N GLN A 24 -7.02 -0.87 3.89
CA GLN A 24 -8.08 -1.21 4.84
C GLN A 24 -7.54 -1.68 6.19
N LYS A 25 -6.41 -2.39 6.21
CA LYS A 25 -5.80 -2.88 7.46
C LYS A 25 -5.34 -1.75 8.36
N TYR A 26 -4.87 -0.63 7.83
CA TYR A 26 -4.28 0.47 8.60
C TYR A 26 -5.15 1.73 8.63
N HIS A 27 -6.07 1.87 7.68
CA HIS A 27 -6.99 2.99 7.60
C HIS A 27 -7.80 3.16 8.90
N GLY A 28 -8.02 4.42 9.28
CA GLY A 28 -8.80 4.77 10.48
C GLY A 28 -8.14 4.47 11.83
N LYS A 29 -7.12 3.60 11.90
CA LYS A 29 -6.44 3.21 13.15
C LYS A 29 -5.51 4.30 13.71
N PRO A 30 -5.32 4.38 15.03
CA PRO A 30 -4.27 5.22 15.61
C PRO A 30 -2.90 4.65 15.23
N MET A 31 -2.17 5.35 14.37
CA MET A 31 -0.87 4.90 13.86
C MET A 31 0.24 5.30 14.83
N GLU A 32 0.30 4.60 15.96
CA GLU A 32 1.44 4.67 16.87
C GLU A 32 2.71 4.05 16.23
N PRO A 33 3.91 4.35 16.74
CA PRO A 33 5.16 3.85 16.14
C PRO A 33 5.19 2.34 15.88
N GLY A 34 4.60 1.54 16.78
CA GLY A 34 4.50 0.08 16.60
C GLY A 34 3.63 -0.34 15.42
N LEU A 35 2.58 0.42 15.11
CA LEU A 35 1.70 0.14 13.98
C LEU A 35 2.35 0.56 12.65
N TRP A 36 3.13 1.65 12.64
CA TRP A 36 3.97 2.02 11.51
C TRP A 36 5.02 0.95 11.19
N ASN A 37 5.70 0.41 12.20
CA ASN A 37 6.64 -0.70 12.00
C ASN A 37 5.96 -1.93 11.38
N SER A 38 4.72 -2.22 11.81
CA SER A 38 3.92 -3.29 11.24
C SER A 38 3.56 -3.00 9.78
N ALA A 39 3.15 -1.77 9.46
CA ALA A 39 2.85 -1.35 8.10
C ALA A 39 4.07 -1.44 7.18
N THR A 40 5.25 -1.00 7.63
CA THR A 40 6.51 -1.12 6.88
C THR A 40 6.90 -2.59 6.66
N THR A 41 6.65 -3.46 7.64
CA THR A 41 6.90 -4.90 7.50
C THR A 41 6.01 -5.51 6.43
N ASP A 42 4.70 -5.24 6.49
CA ASP A 42 3.73 -5.71 5.50
C ASP A 42 4.03 -5.17 4.10
N PHE A 43 4.41 -3.90 4.00
CA PHE A 43 4.85 -3.29 2.74
C PHE A 43 6.00 -4.11 2.12
N GLY A 44 7.02 -4.45 2.91
CA GLY A 44 8.15 -5.25 2.45
C GLY A 44 7.74 -6.66 1.99
N GLN A 45 6.78 -7.28 2.68
CA GLN A 45 6.25 -8.59 2.30
C GLN A 45 5.48 -8.54 0.97
N ILE A 46 4.67 -7.52 0.74
CA ILE A 46 3.95 -7.32 -0.53
C ILE A 46 4.93 -7.07 -1.67
N MET A 47 5.95 -6.22 -1.45
CA MET A 47 7.01 -5.99 -2.44
C MET A 47 7.73 -7.28 -2.83
N LYS A 48 8.02 -8.14 -1.84
CA LYS A 48 8.63 -9.46 -2.09
C LYS A 48 7.71 -10.39 -2.86
N LYS A 49 6.41 -10.43 -2.55
CA LYS A 49 5.39 -11.24 -3.25
C LYS A 49 5.36 -10.95 -4.75
N TYR A 50 5.50 -9.68 -5.14
CA TYR A 50 5.51 -9.25 -6.54
C TYR A 50 6.92 -9.11 -7.12
N ASN A 51 7.93 -9.72 -6.49
CA ASN A 51 9.32 -9.74 -6.93
C ASN A 51 9.88 -8.34 -7.27
N GLY A 52 9.48 -7.33 -6.50
CA GLY A 52 9.92 -5.95 -6.70
C GLY A 52 9.41 -5.29 -7.99
N ALA A 53 8.31 -5.78 -8.58
CA ALA A 53 7.75 -5.19 -9.79
C ALA A 53 7.54 -3.66 -9.64
N PRO A 54 7.97 -2.82 -10.61
CA PRO A 54 7.91 -1.37 -10.47
C PRO A 54 6.51 -0.80 -10.17
N ILE A 55 5.47 -1.42 -10.74
CA ILE A 55 4.08 -1.02 -10.46
C ILE A 55 3.69 -1.28 -9.00
N CYS A 56 4.13 -2.40 -8.41
CA CYS A 56 3.91 -2.71 -7.00
C CYS A 56 4.50 -1.62 -6.11
N GLY A 57 5.76 -1.24 -6.35
CA GLY A 57 6.41 -0.18 -5.58
C GLY A 57 5.66 1.14 -5.64
N ARG A 58 5.22 1.56 -6.83
CA ARG A 58 4.48 2.83 -7.01
C ARG A 58 3.13 2.83 -6.33
N ILE A 59 2.34 1.75 -6.49
CA ILE A 59 1.00 1.66 -5.92
C ILE A 59 1.07 1.53 -4.40
N MET A 60 1.96 0.69 -3.88
CA MET A 60 2.15 0.56 -2.43
C MET A 60 2.65 1.85 -1.80
N LEU A 61 3.59 2.57 -2.44
CA LEU A 61 4.06 3.86 -1.94
C LEU A 61 2.94 4.89 -1.91
N ALA A 62 2.17 5.03 -2.99
CA ALA A 62 1.01 5.93 -3.02
C ALA A 62 0.00 5.60 -1.92
N THR A 63 -0.24 4.32 -1.67
CA THR A 63 -1.15 3.86 -0.61
C THR A 63 -0.63 4.19 0.78
N PHE A 64 0.69 4.02 1.00
CA PHE A 64 1.33 4.36 2.26
C PHE A 64 1.29 5.88 2.51
N THR A 65 1.60 6.70 1.51
CA THR A 65 1.50 8.16 1.58
C THR A 65 0.08 8.63 1.89
N GLN A 66 -0.95 8.03 1.27
CA GLN A 66 -2.34 8.32 1.59
C GLN A 66 -2.64 8.08 3.09
N LEU A 67 -2.12 6.99 3.67
CA LEU A 67 -2.28 6.73 5.11
C LEU A 67 -1.58 7.79 5.96
N GLU A 68 -0.38 8.24 5.57
CA GLU A 68 0.36 9.31 6.27
C GLU A 68 -0.41 10.64 6.23
N GLU A 69 -0.91 11.04 5.07
CA GLU A 69 -1.69 12.26 4.88
C GLU A 69 -2.98 12.25 5.72
N GLU A 70 -3.69 11.12 5.77
CA GLU A 70 -4.89 10.96 6.61
C GLU A 70 -4.60 11.09 8.12
N LYS A 71 -3.36 10.90 8.55
CA LYS A 71 -2.96 11.14 9.95
C LYS A 71 -2.52 12.57 10.16
N ASN A 72 -1.74 13.13 9.23
CA ASN A 72 -1.24 14.50 9.34
C ASN A 72 -2.40 15.52 9.23
N GLY A 73 -3.35 15.31 8.32
CA GLY A 73 -4.54 16.17 8.16
C GLY A 73 -5.61 15.99 9.25
N ARG A 74 -5.47 15.01 10.15
CA ARG A 74 -6.39 14.81 11.30
C ARG A 74 -6.09 15.75 12.47
N CYS A 75 -4.93 16.38 12.50
CA CYS A 75 -4.55 17.38 13.51
C CYS A 75 -5.20 18.75 13.28
N ASP A 76 -5.72 19.04 12.08
CA ASP A 76 -6.30 20.36 11.74
C ASP A 76 -7.78 20.53 12.18
N ASN A 77 -8.42 19.46 12.68
CA ASN A 77 -9.85 19.48 13.07
C ASN A 77 -10.09 19.26 14.57
N ALA A 78 -9.07 19.43 15.42
CA ALA A 78 -9.24 19.50 16.87
C ALA A 78 -9.15 20.98 17.30
N SER A 79 -10.25 21.73 17.10
CA SER A 79 -10.47 23.07 17.66
C SER A 79 -11.65 23.05 18.61
#